data_AF-A0A7V5UBI0-F1
#
_entry.id   AF-A0A7V5UBI0-F1
#
_cell.length_a   1.000
_cell.length_b   1.000
_cell.length_c   1.000
_cell.angle_alpha   90.00
_cell.angle_beta   90.00
_cell.angle_gamma   90.00
#
_symmetry.space_group_name_H-M   'P 1'
#
loop_
_entity.id
_entity.type
_entity.pdbx_description
1 polymer ?
#
loop_
_entity_poly.entity_id
_entity_poly.type
_entity_poly.pdbx_seq_one_letter_code
_entity_poly.pdbx_strand_id
1 'polypeptide(L)'
;MSETLFISDLHLDPQRPRIIEGLHALLAGRARQARALYILGDLFEYWIGDDDPEDRHADTLAAIAALADAGVPVYFLPGNRDFLFGERALARSRMRLLPDEVVIDLEGRPTLL
;
A
#
# COMPACT_ATOMS: atom_id res chain seq x y z
N MET A 1 -5.67 8.72 20.43
CA MET A 1 -5.13 7.36 20.21
C MET A 1 -4.84 7.25 18.73
N SER A 2 -3.66 6.77 18.32
CA SER A 2 -3.30 6.62 16.90
C SER A 2 -3.89 5.31 16.36
N GLU A 3 -4.72 5.39 15.34
CA GLU A 3 -5.39 4.23 14.73
C GLU A 3 -4.40 3.36 13.92
N THR A 4 -4.71 2.08 13.73
CA THR A 4 -4.06 1.24 12.71
C THR A 4 -5.00 1.10 11.53
N LEU A 5 -4.54 1.38 10.31
CA LEU A 5 -5.37 1.36 9.11
C LEU A 5 -5.13 0.10 8.29
N PHE A 6 -6.20 -0.47 7.75
CA PHE A 6 -6.18 -1.60 6.83
C PHE A 6 -6.99 -1.22 5.58
N ILE A 7 -6.43 -1.46 4.40
CA ILE A 7 -7.09 -1.28 3.10
C ILE A 7 -6.77 -2.47 2.18
N SER A 8 -7.64 -2.78 1.23
CA SER A 8 -7.45 -3.83 0.21
C SER A 8 -8.38 -3.56 -0.98
N ASP A 9 -8.16 -4.26 -2.11
CA ASP A 9 -9.08 -4.31 -3.25
C ASP A 9 -9.36 -2.92 -3.86
N LEU A 10 -8.35 -2.04 -3.89
CA LEU A 10 -8.49 -0.71 -4.48
C LEU A 10 -8.54 -0.77 -6.01
N HIS A 11 -7.86 -1.75 -6.62
CA HIS A 11 -7.75 -1.91 -8.06
C HIS A 11 -7.44 -0.59 -8.78
N LEU A 12 -6.35 0.08 -8.36
CA LEU A 12 -5.96 1.36 -8.93
C LEU A 12 -5.70 1.22 -10.43
N ASP A 13 -6.39 2.06 -11.19
CA ASP A 13 -6.34 2.13 -12.65
C ASP A 13 -6.22 3.60 -13.04
N PRO A 14 -5.18 4.03 -13.79
CA PRO A 14 -5.05 5.39 -14.29
C PRO A 14 -6.26 5.87 -15.11
N GLN A 15 -7.05 4.96 -15.69
CA GLN A 15 -8.29 5.29 -16.39
C GLN A 15 -9.45 5.60 -15.44
N ARG A 16 -9.31 5.32 -14.14
CA ARG A 16 -10.32 5.51 -13.07
C ARG A 16 -9.74 6.36 -11.92
N PRO A 17 -9.42 7.65 -12.16
CA PRO A 17 -8.62 8.46 -11.24
C PRO A 17 -9.27 8.71 -9.88
N ARG A 18 -10.60 8.61 -9.75
CA ARG A 18 -11.32 8.91 -8.51
C ARG A 18 -10.84 8.07 -7.31
N ILE A 19 -10.50 6.80 -7.52
CA ILE A 19 -10.01 5.94 -6.43
C ILE A 19 -8.57 6.33 -6.07
N ILE A 20 -7.74 6.65 -7.06
CA ILE A 20 -6.37 7.15 -6.87
C ILE A 20 -6.39 8.45 -6.04
N GLU A 21 -7.25 9.40 -6.40
CA GLU A 21 -7.44 10.66 -5.67
C GLU A 21 -7.86 10.42 -4.21
N GLY A 22 -8.80 9.49 -4.00
CA GLY A 22 -9.23 9.08 -2.66
C GLY A 22 -8.10 8.49 -1.82
N LEU A 23 -7.29 7.60 -2.42
CA LEU A 23 -6.11 7.06 -1.76
C LEU A 23 -5.10 8.17 -1.44
N HIS A 24 -4.80 9.06 -2.40
CA HIS A 24 -3.86 10.15 -2.17
C HIS A 24 -4.33 11.09 -1.06
N ALA A 25 -5.63 11.40 -0.99
CA ALA A 25 -6.21 12.17 0.11
C ALA A 25 -6.09 11.44 1.46
N LEU A 26 -6.32 10.13 1.50
CA LEU A 26 -6.10 9.32 2.70
C LEU A 26 -4.64 9.38 3.17
N LEU A 27 -3.69 9.15 2.25
CA LEU A 27 -2.25 9.13 2.51
C LEU A 27 -1.71 10.50 2.95
N ALA A 28 -2.22 11.60 2.37
CA ALA A 28 -1.84 12.95 2.74
C ALA A 28 -2.51 13.45 4.04
N GLY A 29 -3.64 12.86 4.41
CA GLY A 29 -4.46 13.26 5.57
C GLY A 29 -4.40 12.26 6.71
N ARG A 30 -5.51 11.53 6.91
CA ARG A 30 -5.75 10.64 8.06
C ARG A 30 -4.60 9.65 8.30
N ALA A 31 -4.02 9.08 7.24
CA ALA A 31 -2.97 8.08 7.38
C ALA A 31 -1.70 8.62 8.05
N ARG A 32 -1.41 9.93 7.96
CA ARG A 32 -0.25 10.54 8.62
C ARG A 32 -0.31 10.51 10.15
N GLN A 33 -1.49 10.28 10.71
CA GLN A 33 -1.72 10.17 12.15
C GLN A 33 -1.86 8.70 12.60
N ALA A 34 -1.80 7.75 11.67
CA ALA A 34 -1.92 6.33 11.96
C ALA A 34 -0.62 5.78 12.55
N ARG A 35 -0.76 4.72 13.35
CA ARG A 35 0.37 3.93 13.85
C ARG A 35 1.03 3.13 12.72
N ALA A 36 0.22 2.64 11.79
CA ALA A 36 0.65 1.86 10.63
C ALA A 36 -0.48 1.84 9.58
N LEU A 37 -0.09 1.62 8.32
CA LEU A 37 -1.00 1.30 7.22
C LEU A 37 -0.67 -0.10 6.69
N TYR A 38 -1.68 -0.96 6.63
CA TYR A 38 -1.60 -2.27 6.00
C TYR A 38 -2.41 -2.25 4.71
N ILE A 39 -1.76 -2.64 3.61
CA ILE A 39 -2.36 -2.81 2.29
C ILE A 39 -2.41 -4.32 2.02
N LEU A 40 -3.59 -4.92 2.08
CA LEU A 40 -3.81 -6.36 2.08
C LEU A 40 -4.32 -6.86 0.72
N GLY A 41 -3.49 -6.68 -0.30
CA GLY A 41 -3.73 -7.21 -1.65
C GLY A 41 -4.54 -6.30 -2.56
N ASP A 42 -4.41 -6.56 -3.86
CA ASP A 42 -5.16 -5.97 -4.96
C ASP A 42 -5.17 -4.43 -4.91
N LEU A 43 -4.00 -3.84 -4.62
CA LEU A 43 -3.78 -2.41 -4.65
C LEU A 43 -3.94 -1.89 -6.08
N PHE A 44 -3.38 -2.60 -7.07
CA PHE A 44 -3.46 -2.22 -8.48
C PHE A 44 -4.43 -3.12 -9.24
N GLU A 45 -5.10 -2.60 -10.28
CA GLU A 45 -5.99 -3.42 -11.13
C GLU A 45 -5.19 -4.54 -11.82
N TYR A 46 -3.94 -4.26 -12.18
CA TYR A 46 -2.94 -5.22 -12.62
C TYR A 46 -1.53 -4.67 -12.37
N TRP A 47 -0.57 -5.54 -12.05
CA TRP A 47 0.86 -5.21 -12.05
C TRP A 47 1.59 -6.09 -13.06
N ILE A 48 2.14 -5.49 -14.12
CA ILE A 48 2.81 -6.25 -15.19
C ILE A 48 4.30 -6.54 -14.90
N GLY A 49 4.84 -5.96 -13.83
CA GLY A 49 6.25 -6.03 -13.47
C GLY A 49 6.83 -4.64 -13.17
N ASP A 50 7.95 -4.64 -12.46
CA ASP A 50 8.65 -3.41 -12.03
C ASP A 50 9.34 -2.65 -13.19
N ASP A 51 9.39 -3.26 -14.36
CA ASP A 51 9.98 -2.74 -15.59
C ASP A 51 8.93 -2.18 -16.58
N ASP A 52 7.71 -1.90 -16.12
CA ASP A 52 6.70 -1.17 -16.91
C ASP A 52 7.31 0.16 -17.43
N PRO A 53 7.50 0.33 -18.75
CA PRO A 53 8.11 1.52 -19.31
C PRO A 53 7.24 2.76 -19.19
N GLU A 54 5.93 2.61 -18.99
CA GLU A 54 5.00 3.73 -18.83
C GLU A 54 4.94 4.25 -17.39
N ASP A 55 5.51 3.51 -16.43
CA ASP A 55 5.58 3.86 -15.01
C ASP A 55 4.24 4.40 -14.47
N ARG A 56 3.14 3.74 -14.86
CA ARG A 56 1.76 4.22 -14.71
C ARG A 56 1.33 4.52 -13.28
N HIS A 57 2.06 3.97 -12.31
CA HIS A 57 1.77 4.06 -10.88
C HIS A 57 2.80 4.89 -10.11
N ALA A 58 3.71 5.60 -10.81
CA ALA A 58 4.78 6.39 -10.19
C ALA A 58 4.29 7.32 -9.08
N ASP A 59 3.21 8.07 -9.35
CA ASP A 59 2.65 9.04 -8.40
C ASP A 59 2.09 8.36 -7.15
N THR A 60 1.43 7.21 -7.30
CA THR A 60 0.93 6.41 -6.18
C THR A 60 2.07 5.85 -5.34
N LEU A 61 3.11 5.28 -5.98
CA LEU A 61 4.29 4.79 -5.26
C LEU A 61 4.95 5.93 -4.48
N ALA A 62 5.08 7.11 -5.09
CA ALA A 62 5.65 8.29 -4.44
C ALA A 62 4.79 8.78 -3.25
N ALA A 63 3.46 8.76 -3.38
CA ALA A 63 2.56 9.13 -2.29
C ALA A 63 2.66 8.17 -1.09
N ILE A 64 2.77 6.85 -1.36
CA ILE A 64 2.98 5.84 -0.31
C ILE A 64 4.36 6.06 0.35
N ALA A 65 5.39 6.31 -0.46
CA ALA A 65 6.74 6.56 0.04
C ALA A 65 6.81 7.81 0.92
N ALA A 66 6.05 8.86 0.60
CA ALA A 66 5.95 10.07 1.40
C ALA A 66 5.25 9.83 2.75
N LEU A 67 4.30 8.90 2.82
CA LEU A 67 3.70 8.47 4.09
C LEU A 67 4.73 7.72 4.95
N ALA A 68 5.48 6.81 4.35
CA ALA A 68 6.56 6.09 5.03
C ALA A 68 7.65 7.03 5.56
N ASP A 69 8.07 8.02 4.75
CA ASP A 69 9.03 9.05 5.15
C ASP A 69 8.52 9.94 6.29
N ALA A 70 7.20 10.12 6.40
CA ALA A 70 6.58 10.85 7.51
C ALA A 70 6.57 10.04 8.83
N GLY A 71 7.11 8.82 8.82
CA GLY A 71 7.27 7.96 10.00
C GLY A 71 6.17 6.93 10.19
N VAL A 72 5.21 6.81 9.26
CA VAL A 72 4.13 5.82 9.33
C VAL A 72 4.55 4.57 8.56
N PRO A 73 4.82 3.43 9.22
CA PRO A 73 5.19 2.20 8.51
C PRO A 73 4.02 1.73 7.63
N VAL A 74 4.35 1.40 6.37
CA VAL A 74 3.42 0.85 5.39
C VAL A 74 3.80 -0.60 5.11
N TYR A 75 2.84 -1.51 5.27
CA TYR A 75 3.00 -2.94 5.03
C TYR A 75 2.16 -3.34 3.82
N PHE A 76 2.69 -4.24 3.00
CA PHE A 76 2.03 -4.70 1.78
C PHE A 76 2.03 -6.23 1.73
N LEU A 77 0.84 -6.80 1.61
CA LEU A 77 0.63 -8.19 1.22
C LEU A 77 0.17 -8.17 -0.24
N PRO A 78 0.88 -8.81 -1.19
CA PRO A 78 0.43 -8.85 -2.58
C PRO A 78 -0.88 -9.62 -2.73
N GLY A 79 -1.72 -9.19 -3.65
CA GLY A 79 -2.93 -9.89 -4.05
C GLY A 79 -2.75 -10.65 -5.36
N ASN A 80 -3.87 -11.10 -5.92
CA ASN A 80 -3.88 -11.89 -7.16
C ASN A 80 -3.60 -11.05 -8.40
N ARG A 81 -3.78 -9.72 -8.31
CA ARG A 81 -3.56 -8.79 -9.44
C ARG A 81 -2.15 -8.21 -9.48
N ASP A 82 -1.49 -8.18 -8.35
CA ASP A 82 -0.22 -7.50 -8.13
C ASP A 82 0.85 -8.40 -7.49
N PHE A 83 0.73 -9.72 -7.68
CA PHE A 83 1.74 -10.71 -7.25
C PHE A 83 3.12 -10.54 -7.91
N LEU A 84 3.21 -9.81 -9.03
CA LEU A 84 4.47 -9.45 -9.69
C LEU A 84 5.14 -8.20 -9.09
N PHE A 85 4.58 -7.62 -8.03
CA PHE A 85 5.12 -6.45 -7.38
C PHE A 85 6.49 -6.76 -6.75
N GLY A 86 7.55 -6.24 -7.35
CA GLY A 86 8.91 -6.64 -7.09
C GLY A 86 9.70 -5.71 -6.18
N GLU A 87 10.99 -6.00 -6.06
CA GLU A 87 11.92 -5.28 -5.19
C GLU A 87 12.08 -3.80 -5.56
N ARG A 88 12.01 -3.44 -6.85
CA ARG A 88 12.17 -2.03 -7.26
C ARG A 88 10.93 -1.24 -6.86
N ALA A 89 9.75 -1.80 -7.04
CA ALA A 89 8.51 -1.15 -6.64
C ALA A 89 8.39 -1.05 -5.11
N LEU A 90 8.80 -2.09 -4.37
CA LEU A 90 8.92 -2.07 -2.91
C LEU A 90 9.90 -0.97 -2.45
N ALA A 91 11.07 -0.87 -3.07
CA ALA A 91 12.06 0.16 -2.75
C ALA A 91 11.53 1.57 -3.02
N ARG A 92 10.85 1.78 -4.15
CA ARG A 92 10.27 3.09 -4.53
C ARG A 92 9.15 3.52 -3.60
N SER A 93 8.28 2.60 -3.21
CA SER A 93 7.14 2.86 -2.32
C SER A 93 7.52 2.85 -0.83
N ARG A 94 8.69 2.31 -0.48
CA ARG A 94 9.13 2.06 0.91
C ARG A 94 8.18 1.17 1.71
N MET A 95 7.35 0.39 1.02
CA MET A 95 6.50 -0.60 1.66
C MET A 95 7.34 -1.78 2.18
N ARG A 96 6.87 -2.38 3.26
CA ARG A 96 7.42 -3.61 3.82
C ARG A 96 6.55 -4.78 3.36
N LEU A 97 7.14 -5.69 2.59
CA LEU A 97 6.45 -6.89 2.15
C LEU A 97 6.12 -7.77 3.35
N LEU A 98 4.88 -8.24 3.43
CA LEU A 98 4.41 -9.24 4.37
C LEU A 98 4.49 -10.63 3.75
N PRO A 99 4.71 -11.69 4.56
CA PRO A 99 4.50 -13.06 4.10
C PRO A 99 3.01 -13.33 3.88
N ASP A 100 2.69 -14.39 3.13
CA ASP A 100 1.32 -14.79 2.76
C ASP A 100 0.34 -14.89 3.94
N GLU A 101 0.84 -15.30 5.10
CA GLU A 101 0.08 -15.34 6.35
C GLU A 101 0.93 -14.75 7.48
N VAL A 102 0.37 -13.80 8.24
CA VAL A 102 1.04 -13.22 9.40
C VAL A 102 0.07 -12.96 10.55
N VAL A 103 0.47 -13.35 11.76
CA VAL A 103 -0.24 -12.95 12.98
C VAL A 103 0.44 -11.72 13.57
N ILE A 104 -0.30 -10.62 13.67
CA ILE A 104 0.15 -9.39 14.32
C ILE A 104 -0.52 -9.21 15.68
N ASP A 105 0.12 -8.45 16.56
CA ASP A 105 -0.55 -7.90 17.75
C ASP A 105 -1.26 -6.60 17.36
N LEU A 106 -2.58 -6.63 17.33
CA LEU A 106 -3.42 -5.46 17.11
C LEU A 106 -4.04 -5.03 18.43
N GLU A 107 -3.36 -4.11 19.13
CA GLU A 107 -3.84 -3.53 20.39
C GLU A 107 -4.09 -4.60 21.48
N GLY A 108 -3.16 -5.55 21.61
CA GLY A 108 -3.24 -6.67 22.55
C GLY A 108 -4.08 -7.84 22.06
N ARG A 109 -4.53 -7.83 20.80
CA ARG A 109 -5.28 -8.92 20.18
C ARG A 109 -4.46 -9.55 19.05
N PRO A 110 -4.07 -10.84 19.19
CA PRO A 110 -3.51 -11.59 18.07
C PRO A 110 -4.51 -11.62 16.92
N THR A 111 -4.08 -11.13 15.76
CA THR A 111 -4.93 -10.98 14.57
C THR A 111 -4.20 -11.56 13.37
N LEU A 112 -4.81 -12.55 12.72
CA LEU A 112 -4.35 -13.06 11.43
C LEU A 112 -4.67 -12.02 10.36
N LEU A 113 -3.65 -11.65 9.58
CA LEU A 113 -3.79 -10.90 8.35
C LEU A 113 -3.68 -11.87 7.16
#